data_AF-A0A5E3XR18-F1
#
_entry.id   AF-A0A5E3XR18-F1
#
_cell.length_a   1.000
_cell.length_b   1.000
_cell.length_c   1.000
_cell.angle_alpha   90.00
_cell.angle_beta   90.00
_cell.angle_gamma   90.00
#
_symmetry.space_group_name_H-M   'P 1'
#
loop_
_entity.id
_entity.type
_entity.pdbx_description
1 polymer ?
#
loop_
_entity_poly.entity_id
_entity_poly.type
_entity_poly.pdbx_seq_one_letter_code
_entity_poly.pdbx_strand_id
1 'polypeptide(L)'
;MADLDELEGYFDDAARLHIRSDFGSKCVLCKRPLQIEEGHFIPLLYQRRMYLKCLVSSYTRVLAPYEARNGLYACRPCARRWLMYTDKDDEVPISVLVSCKPLLLYIDHVLDLAGRDPTCLQTLDEMFEDLEKDPSSTPERQHAAPFLHCYELRPVFPPTESTSLETLRVRPCPTSQLLSPDATVYCVLDHDEGSTSAPLSSRTAPLFSTCEDGAKTLWRIPMRSFGLMFVYSEQLVLDGTCDPVLFNIFQKVHIRLFDRWGRGLPYNYLMERPRSIFIKPEDELRSLDIPNMGKPSPTARAARACALPSLSDIITGISSLVLALVIYLCCRSCNSK
;
A
#
# COMPACT_ATOMS: atom_id res chain seq x y z
N MET A 1 -20.01 5.63 -17.45
CA MET A 1 -19.37 5.13 -16.21
C MET A 1 -20.12 3.86 -15.83
N ALA A 2 -19.42 2.87 -15.29
CA ALA A 2 -20.03 1.55 -15.12
C ALA A 2 -20.97 1.52 -13.92
N ASP A 3 -22.27 1.34 -14.21
CA ASP A 3 -23.21 0.82 -13.21
C ASP A 3 -22.62 -0.49 -12.63
N LEU A 4 -23.04 -0.83 -11.42
CA LEU A 4 -22.78 -2.12 -10.80
C LEU A 4 -23.04 -3.27 -11.78
N ASP A 5 -24.11 -3.13 -12.56
CA ASP A 5 -24.55 -4.08 -13.58
C ASP A 5 -23.55 -4.15 -14.77
N GLU A 6 -22.82 -3.06 -15.08
CA GLU A 6 -21.75 -3.06 -16.08
C GLU A 6 -20.47 -3.74 -15.58
N LEU A 7 -20.15 -3.61 -14.27
CA LEU A 7 -19.02 -4.33 -13.65
C LEU A 7 -19.29 -5.83 -13.52
N GLU A 8 -20.58 -6.20 -13.47
CA GLU A 8 -21.16 -7.48 -13.83
C GLU A 8 -20.20 -8.34 -14.66
N GLY A 9 -20.07 -7.95 -15.92
CA GLY A 9 -19.37 -8.63 -17.00
C GLY A 9 -17.84 -8.52 -17.02
N TYR A 10 -17.22 -7.84 -16.04
CA TYR A 10 -15.77 -7.60 -16.09
C TYR A 10 -14.95 -8.88 -15.89
N PHE A 11 -15.39 -9.75 -14.98
CA PHE A 11 -14.76 -11.04 -14.70
C PHE A 11 -15.52 -12.17 -15.38
N ASP A 12 -14.81 -13.17 -15.89
CA ASP A 12 -15.43 -14.42 -16.35
C ASP A 12 -15.93 -15.26 -15.17
N ASP A 13 -16.73 -16.30 -15.46
CA ASP A 13 -17.34 -17.13 -14.40
C ASP A 13 -16.31 -17.87 -13.55
N ALA A 14 -15.16 -18.23 -14.11
CA ALA A 14 -14.10 -18.91 -13.38
C ALA A 14 -13.44 -17.96 -12.37
N ALA A 15 -13.13 -16.73 -12.79
CA ALA A 15 -12.61 -15.69 -11.92
C ALA A 15 -13.63 -15.29 -10.85
N ARG A 16 -14.91 -15.12 -11.20
CA ARG A 16 -16.00 -14.83 -10.24
C ARG A 16 -16.12 -15.93 -9.18
N LEU A 17 -16.09 -17.20 -9.59
CA LEU A 17 -16.15 -18.33 -8.66
C LEU A 17 -14.96 -18.33 -7.70
N HIS A 18 -13.75 -18.09 -8.22
CA HIS A 18 -12.53 -18.02 -7.42
C HIS A 18 -12.57 -16.84 -6.45
N ILE A 19 -12.97 -15.64 -6.90
CA ILE A 19 -13.14 -14.47 -6.02
C ILE A 19 -14.14 -14.79 -4.91
N ARG A 20 -15.29 -15.38 -5.22
CA ARG A 20 -16.28 -15.75 -4.19
C ARG A 20 -15.69 -16.73 -3.18
N SER A 21 -14.91 -17.70 -3.64
CA SER A 21 -14.22 -18.68 -2.81
C SER A 21 -13.18 -18.01 -1.90
N ASP A 22 -12.35 -17.12 -2.43
CA ASP A 22 -11.34 -16.34 -1.69
C ASP A 22 -11.92 -15.55 -0.52
N PHE A 23 -13.20 -15.19 -0.59
CA PHE A 23 -13.89 -14.43 0.45
C PHE A 23 -14.84 -15.29 1.30
N GLY A 24 -14.85 -16.62 1.13
CA GLY A 24 -15.75 -17.51 1.86
C GLY A 24 -17.22 -17.14 1.67
N SER A 25 -17.58 -16.59 0.52
CA SER A 25 -18.90 -15.99 0.24
C SER A 25 -19.32 -14.89 1.24
N LYS A 26 -18.38 -14.12 1.80
CA LYS A 26 -18.66 -12.97 2.68
C LYS A 26 -18.25 -11.66 2.04
N CYS A 27 -18.94 -10.58 2.40
CA CYS A 27 -18.52 -9.24 1.99
C CYS A 27 -17.17 -8.89 2.61
N VAL A 28 -16.23 -8.41 1.79
CA VAL A 28 -14.89 -7.98 2.22
C VAL A 28 -14.94 -6.95 3.36
N LEU A 29 -15.86 -5.98 3.29
CA LEU A 29 -15.97 -4.89 4.27
C LEU A 29 -16.78 -5.30 5.50
N CYS A 30 -18.10 -5.52 5.35
CA CYS A 30 -18.98 -5.77 6.49
C CYS A 30 -18.95 -7.22 7.01
N LYS A 31 -18.22 -8.13 6.35
CA LYS A 31 -18.09 -9.56 6.73
C LYS A 31 -19.42 -10.33 6.79
N ARG A 32 -20.53 -9.75 6.29
CA ARG A 32 -21.83 -10.42 6.17
C ARG A 32 -21.72 -11.57 5.14
N PRO A 33 -22.19 -12.79 5.46
CA PRO A 33 -22.39 -13.84 4.46
C PRO A 33 -23.34 -13.37 3.36
N LEU A 34 -23.02 -13.69 2.12
CA LEU A 34 -23.74 -13.29 0.93
C LEU A 34 -24.25 -14.53 0.21
N GLN A 35 -25.51 -14.48 -0.21
CA GLN A 35 -26.02 -15.43 -1.19
C GLN A 35 -25.40 -15.17 -2.56
N ILE A 36 -25.54 -16.14 -3.48
CA ILE A 36 -24.95 -16.11 -4.83
C ILE A 36 -25.27 -14.80 -5.57
N GLU A 37 -26.51 -14.30 -5.44
CA GLU A 37 -27.01 -13.11 -6.14
C GLU A 37 -26.79 -11.80 -5.36
N GLU A 38 -26.33 -11.86 -4.11
CA GLU A 38 -26.13 -10.66 -3.28
C GLU A 38 -24.72 -10.07 -3.38
N GLY A 39 -23.78 -10.83 -3.95
CA GLY A 39 -22.38 -10.48 -4.01
C GLY A 39 -21.97 -9.94 -5.37
N HIS A 40 -21.23 -8.83 -5.33
CA HIS A 40 -20.73 -8.13 -6.50
C HIS A 40 -19.20 -8.14 -6.52
N PHE A 41 -18.65 -8.10 -7.73
CA PHE A 41 -17.21 -8.23 -7.99
C PHE A 41 -16.62 -6.87 -8.33
N ILE A 42 -15.69 -6.38 -7.52
CA ILE A 42 -15.14 -5.02 -7.65
C ILE A 42 -13.70 -5.11 -8.18
N PRO A 43 -13.42 -4.71 -9.43
CA PRO A 43 -12.07 -4.75 -9.98
C PRO A 43 -11.18 -3.64 -9.44
N LEU A 44 -9.99 -4.00 -8.95
CA LEU A 44 -8.96 -3.05 -8.47
C LEU A 44 -8.25 -2.36 -9.65
N LEU A 45 -8.05 -3.06 -10.78
CA LEU A 45 -7.52 -2.55 -12.06
C LEU A 45 -8.63 -2.25 -13.06
N TYR A 46 -9.66 -1.53 -12.65
CA TYR A 46 -10.72 -1.15 -13.57
C TYR A 46 -10.25 -0.10 -14.59
N GLN A 47 -9.55 0.93 -14.11
CA GLN A 47 -9.18 2.07 -14.93
C GLN A 47 -7.88 1.83 -15.70
N ARG A 48 -7.86 2.21 -16.99
CA ARG A 48 -6.65 2.18 -17.83
C ARG A 48 -5.47 2.90 -17.18
N ARG A 49 -5.71 3.99 -16.46
CA ARG A 49 -4.66 4.75 -15.75
C ARG A 49 -4.04 3.94 -14.61
N MET A 50 -4.84 3.18 -13.84
CA MET A 50 -4.35 2.26 -12.81
C MET A 50 -3.48 1.18 -13.44
N TYR A 51 -3.95 0.55 -14.51
CA TYR A 51 -3.20 -0.47 -15.24
C TYR A 51 -1.84 0.06 -15.76
N LEU A 52 -1.82 1.24 -16.38
CA LEU A 52 -0.58 1.87 -16.85
C LEU A 52 0.38 2.20 -15.69
N LYS A 53 -0.13 2.64 -14.53
CA LYS A 53 0.71 2.82 -13.34
C LYS A 53 1.31 1.50 -12.85
N CYS A 54 0.54 0.41 -12.79
CA CYS A 54 1.09 -0.91 -12.43
C CYS A 54 2.24 -1.32 -13.35
N LEU A 55 2.08 -1.10 -14.67
CA LEU A 55 3.09 -1.45 -15.66
C LEU A 55 4.40 -0.67 -15.50
N VAL A 56 4.31 0.61 -15.15
CA VAL A 56 5.49 1.49 -15.08
C VAL A 56 6.15 1.43 -13.70
N SER A 57 5.37 1.33 -12.62
CA SER A 57 5.88 1.50 -11.27
C SER A 57 6.42 0.22 -10.62
N SER A 58 6.30 -0.95 -11.27
CA SER A 58 6.77 -2.25 -10.74
C SER A 58 6.25 -2.58 -9.35
N TYR A 59 5.08 -2.08 -8.94
CA TYR A 59 4.54 -2.38 -7.60
C TYR A 59 4.07 -3.83 -7.50
N THR A 60 3.56 -4.39 -8.59
CA THR A 60 2.96 -5.72 -8.62
C THR A 60 3.43 -6.56 -9.80
N ARG A 61 3.44 -7.89 -9.61
CA ARG A 61 3.55 -8.87 -10.69
C ARG A 61 2.20 -9.24 -11.31
N VAL A 62 1.10 -8.86 -10.65
CA VAL A 62 -0.26 -9.15 -11.08
C VAL A 62 -0.68 -8.10 -12.12
N LEU A 63 -0.36 -8.38 -13.38
CA LEU A 63 -0.72 -7.55 -14.53
C LEU A 63 -1.86 -8.16 -15.37
N ALA A 64 -2.60 -9.09 -14.79
CA ALA A 64 -3.73 -9.77 -15.40
C ALA A 64 -5.05 -9.16 -14.89
N PRO A 65 -5.62 -8.15 -15.58
CA PRO A 65 -6.77 -7.40 -15.08
C PRO A 65 -8.02 -8.28 -14.88
N TYR A 66 -8.18 -9.35 -15.64
CA TYR A 66 -9.38 -10.20 -15.58
C TYR A 66 -9.26 -11.39 -14.61
N GLU A 67 -8.12 -11.54 -13.92
CA GLU A 67 -7.93 -12.63 -12.97
C GLU A 67 -8.56 -12.35 -11.60
N ALA A 68 -8.85 -13.42 -10.86
CA ALA A 68 -9.47 -13.36 -9.54
C ALA A 68 -8.69 -12.50 -8.53
N ARG A 69 -7.35 -12.47 -8.64
CA ARG A 69 -6.48 -11.63 -7.80
C ARG A 69 -6.78 -10.14 -7.91
N ASN A 70 -7.45 -9.70 -8.98
CA ASN A 70 -7.86 -8.32 -9.19
C ASN A 70 -9.25 -7.97 -8.63
N GLY A 71 -10.04 -8.94 -8.16
CA GLY A 71 -11.43 -8.69 -7.76
C GLY A 71 -11.66 -8.73 -6.26
N LEU A 72 -12.35 -7.74 -5.70
CA LEU A 72 -12.93 -7.84 -4.36
C LEU A 72 -14.37 -8.39 -4.42
N TYR A 73 -14.85 -8.98 -3.32
CA TYR A 73 -16.23 -9.47 -3.20
C TYR A 73 -17.00 -8.66 -2.15
N ALA A 74 -18.09 -7.98 -2.54
CA ALA A 74 -18.81 -7.09 -1.64
C ALA A 74 -20.33 -7.18 -1.82
N CYS A 75 -21.09 -6.89 -0.75
CA CYS A 75 -22.53 -6.70 -0.88
C CYS A 75 -22.84 -5.35 -1.55
N ARG A 76 -24.02 -5.23 -2.16
CA ARG A 76 -24.45 -4.00 -2.86
C ARG A 76 -24.26 -2.71 -2.03
N PRO A 77 -24.65 -2.64 -0.75
CA PRO A 77 -24.42 -1.43 0.05
C PRO A 77 -22.93 -1.11 0.26
N CYS A 78 -22.11 -2.12 0.52
CA CYS A 78 -20.66 -1.92 0.70
C CYS A 78 -19.98 -1.49 -0.60
N ALA A 79 -20.32 -2.16 -1.70
CA ALA A 79 -19.81 -1.84 -3.03
C ALA A 79 -20.13 -0.40 -3.43
N ARG A 80 -21.43 -0.05 -3.50
CA ARG A 80 -21.88 1.26 -3.97
C ARG A 80 -21.45 2.42 -3.09
N ARG A 81 -21.46 2.23 -1.77
CA ARG A 81 -21.17 3.33 -0.84
C ARG A 81 -19.67 3.53 -0.64
N TRP A 82 -18.87 2.47 -0.66
CA TRP A 82 -17.49 2.56 -0.18
C TRP A 82 -16.44 2.27 -1.25
N LEU A 83 -16.70 1.33 -2.18
CA LEU A 83 -15.65 0.78 -3.04
C LEU A 83 -15.76 1.20 -4.50
N MET A 84 -16.88 1.78 -4.93
CA MET A 84 -17.14 2.11 -6.33
C MET A 84 -17.25 3.61 -6.57
N TYR A 85 -16.93 4.01 -7.81
CA TYR A 85 -17.25 5.33 -8.36
C TYR A 85 -18.77 5.49 -8.45
N THR A 86 -19.29 6.64 -8.05
CA THR A 86 -20.74 6.94 -8.11
C THR A 86 -21.11 7.59 -9.44
N ASP A 87 -22.33 7.32 -9.94
CA ASP A 87 -22.80 7.73 -11.29
C ASP A 87 -22.96 9.24 -11.52
N LYS A 88 -22.70 10.08 -10.50
CA LYS A 88 -22.92 11.52 -10.57
C LYS A 88 -21.59 12.20 -10.29
N ASP A 89 -21.00 12.76 -11.35
CA ASP A 89 -19.91 13.74 -11.30
C ASP A 89 -18.48 13.26 -10.97
N ASP A 90 -17.96 12.24 -11.67
CA ASP A 90 -16.54 11.83 -11.60
C ASP A 90 -16.02 11.56 -10.17
N GLU A 91 -16.92 11.25 -9.23
CA GLU A 91 -16.58 11.07 -7.82
C GLU A 91 -15.92 9.71 -7.61
N VAL A 92 -14.66 9.77 -7.15
CA VAL A 92 -13.88 8.68 -6.56
C VAL A 92 -14.66 7.97 -5.44
N PRO A 93 -14.38 6.69 -5.14
CA PRO A 93 -15.01 6.00 -4.02
C PRO A 93 -14.85 6.77 -2.71
N ILE A 94 -15.84 6.68 -1.81
CA ILE A 94 -15.78 7.36 -0.50
C ILE A 94 -14.55 6.90 0.30
N SER A 95 -14.18 5.63 0.17
CA SER A 95 -13.02 5.08 0.86
C SER A 95 -12.18 4.14 0.01
N VAL A 96 -10.97 3.88 0.48
CA VAL A 96 -10.01 2.98 -0.13
C VAL A 96 -9.32 2.14 0.93
N LEU A 97 -9.03 0.89 0.60
CA LEU A 97 -8.20 0.02 1.42
C LEU A 97 -6.72 0.36 1.17
N VAL A 98 -6.05 0.87 2.19
CA VAL A 98 -4.64 1.28 2.14
C VAL A 98 -3.81 0.31 2.96
N SER A 99 -2.59 0.00 2.53
CA SER A 99 -1.65 -0.76 3.37
C SER A 99 -1.48 -0.06 4.72
N CYS A 100 -1.55 -0.83 5.81
CA CYS A 100 -1.51 -0.25 7.15
C CYS A 100 -0.12 0.34 7.49
N LYS A 101 -0.09 1.25 8.46
CA LYS A 101 1.12 1.98 8.87
C LYS A 101 2.34 1.06 9.14
N PRO A 102 2.24 -0.06 9.89
CA PRO A 102 3.38 -0.95 10.10
C PRO A 102 4.01 -1.48 8.81
N LEU A 103 3.19 -1.87 7.82
CA LEU A 103 3.69 -2.36 6.53
C LEU A 103 4.34 -1.23 5.70
N LEU A 104 3.75 -0.03 5.70
CA LEU A 104 4.34 1.11 5.00
C LEU A 104 5.69 1.53 5.60
N LEU A 105 5.83 1.48 6.93
CA LEU A 105 7.10 1.73 7.61
C LEU A 105 8.15 0.66 7.27
N TYR A 106 7.73 -0.60 7.20
CA TYR A 106 8.60 -1.69 6.74
C TYR A 106 9.10 -1.45 5.32
N ILE A 107 8.22 -1.10 4.39
CA ILE A 107 8.64 -0.75 3.01
C ILE A 107 9.63 0.41 3.01
N ASP A 108 9.34 1.51 3.73
CA ASP A 108 10.22 2.67 3.80
C ASP A 108 11.62 2.28 4.31
N HIS A 109 11.68 1.44 5.35
CA HIS A 109 12.93 0.92 5.91
C HIS A 109 13.69 0.05 4.91
N VAL A 110 13.02 -0.92 4.28
CA VAL A 110 13.63 -1.82 3.28
C VAL A 110 14.21 -1.00 2.12
N LEU A 111 13.45 -0.03 1.61
CA LEU A 111 13.89 0.88 0.53
C LEU A 111 15.01 1.83 0.96
N ASP A 112 15.13 2.15 2.25
CA ASP A 112 16.25 2.93 2.79
C ASP A 112 17.54 2.12 2.80
N LEU A 113 17.48 0.87 3.27
CA LEU A 113 18.62 -0.04 3.35
C LEU A 113 19.12 -0.52 1.99
N ALA A 114 18.24 -0.65 1.00
CA ALA A 114 18.59 -1.09 -0.35
C ALA A 114 19.63 -0.21 -1.05
N GLY A 115 19.85 1.01 -0.55
CA GLY A 115 20.81 1.94 -1.14
C GLY A 115 20.44 2.37 -2.57
N ARG A 116 21.36 3.04 -3.25
CA ARG A 116 21.18 3.56 -4.62
C ARG A 116 21.68 2.57 -5.68
N ASP A 117 21.42 1.27 -5.53
CA ASP A 117 21.86 0.30 -6.53
C ASP A 117 20.92 0.37 -7.77
N PRO A 118 21.44 0.64 -8.98
CA PRO A 118 20.64 0.77 -10.19
C PRO A 118 20.05 -0.57 -10.71
N THR A 119 20.35 -1.72 -10.09
CA THR A 119 19.86 -3.05 -10.50
C THR A 119 18.54 -3.50 -9.85
N CYS A 120 17.93 -2.58 -9.11
CA CYS A 120 16.67 -2.75 -8.40
C CYS A 120 15.47 -3.20 -9.29
N LEU A 121 14.89 -4.37 -9.09
CA LEU A 121 13.73 -4.88 -9.88
C LEU A 121 12.63 -5.55 -9.04
N GLN A 122 12.83 -5.77 -7.73
CA GLN A 122 11.82 -6.46 -6.91
C GLN A 122 10.56 -5.62 -6.72
N THR A 123 9.40 -6.22 -6.99
CA THR A 123 8.10 -5.58 -6.75
C THR A 123 7.74 -5.55 -5.27
N LEU A 124 6.77 -4.72 -4.86
CA LEU A 124 6.25 -4.77 -3.48
C LEU A 124 5.74 -6.17 -3.12
N ASP A 125 5.12 -6.88 -4.07
CA ASP A 125 4.73 -8.27 -3.87
C ASP A 125 5.92 -9.15 -3.45
N GLU A 126 7.08 -9.02 -4.08
CA GLU A 126 8.28 -9.81 -3.73
C GLU A 126 8.82 -9.45 -2.34
N MET A 127 8.79 -8.17 -1.96
CA MET A 127 9.21 -7.74 -0.63
C MET A 127 8.35 -8.37 0.47
N PHE A 128 7.05 -8.49 0.23
CA PHE A 128 6.13 -9.10 1.19
C PHE A 128 6.14 -10.62 1.14
N GLU A 129 6.35 -11.25 -0.02
CA GLU A 129 6.63 -12.69 -0.11
C GLU A 129 7.92 -13.06 0.66
N ASP A 130 8.95 -12.21 0.61
CA ASP A 130 10.18 -12.36 1.38
C ASP A 130 9.94 -12.17 2.89
N LEU A 131 9.12 -11.19 3.29
CA LEU A 131 8.69 -11.02 4.68
C LEU A 131 7.90 -12.24 5.20
N GLU A 132 7.03 -12.81 4.37
CA GLU A 132 6.22 -13.98 4.71
C GLU A 132 7.08 -15.24 4.89
N LYS A 133 8.11 -15.42 4.06
CA LYS A 133 9.04 -16.57 4.14
C LYS A 133 9.95 -16.52 5.35
N ASP A 134 10.36 -15.33 5.77
CA ASP A 134 11.28 -15.15 6.88
C ASP A 134 10.83 -13.99 7.80
N PRO A 135 9.77 -14.19 8.59
CA PRO A 135 9.15 -13.12 9.38
C PRO A 135 9.96 -12.70 10.60
N SER A 136 10.99 -13.45 10.99
CA SER A 136 11.67 -13.28 12.28
C SER A 136 13.14 -12.88 12.21
N SER A 137 13.72 -12.75 11.01
CA SER A 137 15.16 -12.53 10.86
C SER A 137 15.68 -11.16 11.26
N THR A 138 14.82 -10.14 11.30
CA THR A 138 15.16 -8.80 11.79
C THR A 138 14.06 -8.25 12.70
N PRO A 139 14.37 -7.30 13.61
CA PRO A 139 13.35 -6.63 14.42
C PRO A 139 12.23 -6.00 13.58
N GLU A 140 12.58 -5.40 12.44
CA GLU A 140 11.62 -4.76 11.54
C GLU A 140 10.67 -5.78 10.91
N ARG A 141 11.19 -6.96 10.51
CA ARG A 141 10.37 -8.07 10.04
C ARG A 141 9.44 -8.60 11.14
N GLN A 142 9.94 -8.77 12.36
CA GLN A 142 9.14 -9.22 13.51
C GLN A 142 7.99 -8.26 13.83
N HIS A 143 8.22 -6.95 13.68
CA HIS A 143 7.19 -5.94 13.89
C HIS A 143 6.17 -5.85 12.74
N ALA A 144 6.58 -6.12 11.50
CA ALA A 144 5.73 -5.99 10.32
C ALA A 144 4.93 -7.25 10.00
N ALA A 145 5.52 -8.44 10.20
CA ALA A 145 4.95 -9.72 9.82
C ALA A 145 3.53 -9.98 10.38
N PRO A 146 3.19 -9.62 11.64
CA PRO A 146 1.83 -9.79 12.16
C PRO A 146 0.78 -9.02 11.35
N PHE A 147 1.19 -7.97 10.66
CA PHE A 147 0.33 -7.12 9.84
C PHE A 147 0.30 -7.53 8.37
N LEU A 148 0.94 -8.63 7.97
CA LEU A 148 0.83 -9.14 6.61
C LEU A 148 -0.65 -9.26 6.20
N HIS A 149 -0.92 -8.71 5.01
CA HIS A 149 -2.22 -8.65 4.35
C HIS A 149 -3.26 -7.79 5.06
N CYS A 150 -2.84 -6.96 6.01
CA CYS A 150 -3.73 -6.05 6.71
C CYS A 150 -3.82 -4.69 5.99
N TYR A 151 -5.06 -4.26 5.76
CA TYR A 151 -5.38 -3.00 5.11
C TYR A 151 -6.28 -2.15 6.03
N GLU A 152 -6.07 -0.85 6.02
CA GLU A 152 -6.89 0.12 6.73
C GLU A 152 -7.87 0.76 5.74
N LEU A 153 -9.16 0.80 6.08
CA LEU A 153 -10.15 1.51 5.28
C LEU A 153 -10.02 3.01 5.56
N ARG A 154 -9.71 3.81 4.54
CA ARG A 154 -9.47 5.24 4.67
C ARG A 154 -10.36 6.06 3.75
N PRO A 155 -10.88 7.20 4.22
CA PRO A 155 -11.63 8.09 3.36
C PRO A 155 -10.73 8.69 2.28
N VAL A 156 -11.27 8.85 1.07
CA VAL A 156 -10.59 9.52 -0.03
C VAL A 156 -10.60 11.03 0.17
N PHE A 157 -11.68 11.59 0.71
CA PHE A 157 -11.82 13.02 0.98
C PHE A 157 -11.83 13.34 2.48
N PRO A 158 -11.47 14.58 2.87
CA PRO A 158 -11.72 15.11 4.21
C PRO A 158 -13.18 14.92 4.65
N PRO A 159 -13.44 14.72 5.95
CA PRO A 159 -14.81 14.68 6.45
C PRO A 159 -15.50 16.02 6.17
N THR A 160 -16.72 15.94 5.67
CA THR A 160 -17.68 17.05 5.68
C THR A 160 -18.62 16.88 6.87
N GLU A 161 -19.44 17.89 7.18
CA GLU A 161 -20.45 17.76 8.24
C GLU A 161 -21.36 16.54 8.02
N SER A 162 -21.67 16.20 6.76
CA SER A 162 -22.52 15.05 6.40
C SER A 162 -21.79 13.70 6.43
N THR A 163 -20.47 13.65 6.22
CA THR A 163 -19.72 12.38 6.20
C THR A 163 -18.97 12.07 7.49
N SER A 164 -18.79 13.05 8.39
CA SER A 164 -18.06 12.91 9.66
C SER A 164 -18.53 11.78 10.59
N LEU A 165 -19.77 11.30 10.42
CA LEU A 165 -20.39 10.23 11.22
C LEU A 165 -20.51 8.90 10.47
N GLU A 166 -19.88 8.75 9.30
CA GLU A 166 -19.98 7.50 8.56
C GLU A 166 -19.31 6.35 9.31
N THR A 167 -20.12 5.31 9.57
CA THR A 167 -19.69 4.10 10.23
C THR A 167 -20.06 2.87 9.41
N LEU A 168 -19.20 1.86 9.46
CA LEU A 168 -19.40 0.57 8.86
C LEU A 168 -19.67 -0.45 9.97
N ARG A 169 -20.88 -1.03 9.97
CA ARG A 169 -21.20 -2.13 10.87
C ARG A 169 -20.62 -3.44 10.32
N VAL A 170 -19.58 -3.92 10.98
CA VAL A 170 -18.92 -5.19 10.71
C VAL A 170 -19.62 -6.30 11.48
N ARG A 171 -20.05 -7.34 10.77
CA ARG A 171 -20.65 -8.54 11.37
C ARG A 171 -19.59 -9.28 12.19
N PRO A 172 -20.03 -10.08 13.18
CA PRO A 172 -19.12 -10.88 13.96
C PRO A 172 -18.22 -11.75 13.06
N CYS A 173 -16.91 -11.61 13.24
CA CYS A 173 -15.87 -12.37 12.54
C CYS A 173 -14.70 -12.60 13.51
N PRO A 174 -13.82 -13.58 13.24
CA PRO A 174 -12.61 -13.76 14.04
C PRO A 174 -11.82 -12.44 14.07
N THR A 175 -11.40 -12.05 15.26
CA THR A 175 -10.60 -10.85 15.44
C THR A 175 -9.38 -11.12 16.29
N SER A 176 -8.28 -10.52 15.88
CA SER A 176 -7.01 -10.54 16.60
C SER A 176 -6.68 -9.12 17.06
N GLN A 177 -6.15 -8.99 18.28
CA GLN A 177 -5.58 -7.72 18.73
C GLN A 177 -4.08 -7.72 18.50
N LEU A 178 -3.58 -6.69 17.81
CA LEU A 178 -2.17 -6.48 17.58
C LEU A 178 -1.75 -5.14 18.19
N LEU A 179 -0.56 -5.11 18.78
CA LEU A 179 0.06 -3.91 19.30
C LEU A 179 1.25 -3.55 18.40
N SER A 180 1.27 -2.34 17.86
CA SER A 180 2.45 -1.84 17.14
C SER A 180 3.52 -1.30 18.10
N PRO A 181 4.76 -1.14 17.62
CA PRO A 181 5.84 -0.55 18.42
C PRO A 181 5.57 0.86 18.95
N ASP A 182 4.69 1.63 18.30
CA ASP A 182 4.27 2.97 18.74
C ASP A 182 3.06 2.95 19.70
N ALA A 183 2.77 1.79 20.29
CA ALA A 183 1.66 1.54 21.21
C ALA A 183 0.25 1.73 20.60
N THR A 184 0.13 1.79 19.27
CA THR A 184 -1.19 1.78 18.62
C THR A 184 -1.79 0.37 18.71
N VAL A 185 -3.01 0.29 19.24
CA VAL A 185 -3.78 -0.96 19.27
C VAL A 185 -4.56 -1.11 17.96
N TYR A 186 -4.42 -2.26 17.32
CA TYR A 186 -5.16 -2.63 16.13
C TYR A 186 -6.08 -3.80 16.42
N CYS A 187 -7.33 -3.69 16.00
CA CYS A 187 -8.29 -4.79 15.90
C CYS A 187 -8.28 -5.29 14.44
N VAL A 188 -7.72 -6.46 14.22
CA VAL A 188 -7.65 -7.10 12.90
C VAL A 188 -8.90 -7.95 12.70
N LEU A 189 -9.62 -7.70 11.61
CA LEU A 189 -10.73 -8.50 11.13
C LEU A 189 -10.18 -9.59 10.22
N ASP A 190 -10.03 -10.79 10.78
CA ASP A 190 -9.39 -11.90 10.10
C ASP A 190 -10.25 -12.44 8.93
N HIS A 191 -9.57 -13.16 8.04
CA HIS A 191 -10.21 -14.06 7.08
C HIS A 191 -10.48 -15.40 7.80
N ASP A 192 -11.54 -16.13 7.46
CA ASP A 192 -12.11 -17.22 8.29
C ASP A 192 -11.24 -18.48 8.47
N GLU A 193 -9.93 -18.39 8.31
CA GLU A 193 -9.01 -19.50 8.52
C GLU A 193 -8.34 -19.41 9.89
N GLY A 194 -8.96 -20.11 10.83
CA GLY A 194 -8.25 -20.91 11.82
C GLY A 194 -7.28 -20.18 12.76
N SER A 195 -7.80 -19.48 13.77
CA SER A 195 -7.16 -19.41 15.09
C SER A 195 -8.16 -18.96 16.15
N THR A 196 -8.29 -19.79 17.18
CA THR A 196 -8.83 -19.59 18.54
C THR A 196 -9.77 -18.40 18.80
N SER A 197 -11.04 -18.76 19.01
CA SER A 197 -12.21 -17.93 19.25
C SER A 197 -12.08 -16.94 20.42
N ALA A 198 -11.89 -15.66 20.10
CA ALA A 198 -12.49 -14.59 20.88
C ALA A 198 -14.01 -14.53 20.57
N PRO A 199 -14.86 -14.02 21.48
CA PRO A 199 -16.29 -13.89 21.21
C PRO A 199 -16.52 -13.04 19.96
N LEU A 200 -17.24 -13.63 19.01
CA LEU A 200 -17.71 -13.00 17.78
C LEU A 200 -18.71 -11.90 18.16
N SER A 201 -18.23 -10.69 18.43
CA SER A 201 -19.08 -9.50 18.60
C SER A 201 -19.11 -8.67 17.32
N SER A 202 -20.27 -8.07 17.02
CA SER A 202 -20.33 -7.10 15.93
C SER A 202 -19.56 -5.84 16.32
N ARG A 203 -18.81 -5.28 15.38
CA ARG A 203 -18.02 -4.06 15.60
C ARG A 203 -18.54 -2.95 14.69
N THR A 204 -18.53 -1.72 15.19
CA THR A 204 -18.77 -0.54 14.36
C THR A 204 -17.40 0.10 14.07
N ALA A 205 -17.01 0.11 12.80
CA ALA A 205 -15.76 0.74 12.36
C ALA A 205 -16.09 2.14 11.82
N PRO A 206 -15.72 3.22 12.52
CA PRO A 206 -15.85 4.57 11.98
C PRO A 206 -14.85 4.79 10.85
N LEU A 207 -15.24 5.59 9.86
CA LEU A 207 -14.36 5.91 8.72
C LEU A 207 -13.31 6.97 9.07
N PHE A 208 -13.70 7.97 9.87
CA PHE A 208 -12.90 9.18 10.11
C PHE A 208 -12.24 9.23 11.49
N SER A 209 -12.53 8.27 12.38
CA SER A 209 -12.04 8.27 13.77
C SER A 209 -11.52 6.90 14.21
N THR A 210 -10.99 6.82 15.42
CA THR A 210 -10.75 5.55 16.10
C THR A 210 -12.07 4.97 16.60
N CYS A 211 -12.10 3.65 16.79
CA CYS A 211 -13.24 3.01 17.44
C CYS A 211 -13.37 3.47 18.90
N GLU A 212 -14.51 3.16 19.53
CA GLU A 212 -14.80 3.53 20.93
C GLU A 212 -13.77 2.97 21.92
N ASP A 213 -13.18 1.82 21.61
CA ASP A 213 -12.11 1.19 22.38
C ASP A 213 -10.71 1.78 22.10
N GLY A 214 -10.63 2.83 21.29
CA GLY A 214 -9.39 3.47 20.87
C GLY A 214 -8.60 2.70 19.81
N ALA A 215 -9.03 1.49 19.43
CA ALA A 215 -8.31 0.67 18.46
C ALA A 215 -8.64 1.05 17.02
N LYS A 216 -7.64 0.91 16.14
CA LYS A 216 -7.82 1.02 14.69
C LYS A 216 -8.29 -0.31 14.11
N THR A 217 -9.22 -0.28 13.16
CA THR A 217 -9.72 -1.50 12.51
C THR A 217 -8.93 -1.80 11.24
N LEU A 218 -8.43 -3.03 11.12
CA LEU A 218 -7.74 -3.50 9.92
C LEU A 218 -8.49 -4.68 9.30
N TRP A 219 -8.48 -4.78 7.97
CA TRP A 219 -9.01 -5.91 7.22
C TRP A 219 -7.86 -6.78 6.75
N ARG A 220 -7.81 -8.05 7.19
CA ARG A 220 -6.86 -9.02 6.65
C ARG A 220 -7.43 -9.64 5.36
N ILE A 221 -6.71 -9.48 4.25
CA ILE A 221 -7.12 -9.93 2.90
C ILE A 221 -5.93 -10.64 2.22
N PRO A 222 -5.65 -11.91 2.54
CA PRO A 222 -4.42 -12.60 2.11
C PRO A 222 -4.29 -12.86 0.60
N MET A 223 -5.41 -13.07 -0.07
CA MET A 223 -5.50 -13.51 -1.47
C MET A 223 -5.29 -12.38 -2.48
N ARG A 224 -4.98 -11.15 -2.03
CA ARG A 224 -4.80 -9.98 -2.88
C ARG A 224 -3.36 -9.48 -2.83
N SER A 225 -2.84 -9.14 -4.01
CA SER A 225 -1.48 -8.59 -4.15
C SER A 225 -1.36 -7.26 -3.40
N PHE A 226 -0.30 -7.11 -2.61
CA PHE A 226 0.01 -5.86 -1.94
C PHE A 226 0.33 -4.75 -2.93
N GLY A 227 1.12 -5.07 -3.96
CA GLY A 227 1.46 -4.12 -5.01
C GLY A 227 0.21 -3.57 -5.69
N LEU A 228 -0.75 -4.44 -5.98
CA LEU A 228 -2.01 -4.05 -6.60
C LEU A 228 -2.84 -3.14 -5.68
N MET A 229 -2.98 -3.51 -4.41
CA MET A 229 -3.69 -2.70 -3.42
C MET A 229 -3.00 -1.34 -3.20
N PHE A 230 -1.66 -1.31 -3.27
CA PHE A 230 -0.87 -0.09 -3.19
C PHE A 230 -1.16 0.85 -4.37
N VAL A 231 -1.11 0.38 -5.62
CA VAL A 231 -1.45 1.19 -6.82
C VAL A 231 -2.89 1.72 -6.71
N TYR A 232 -3.82 0.88 -6.29
CA TYR A 232 -5.22 1.25 -6.11
C TYR A 232 -5.35 2.41 -5.12
N SER A 233 -4.67 2.33 -3.98
CA SER A 233 -4.62 3.41 -3.00
C SER A 233 -3.89 4.67 -3.52
N GLU A 234 -2.78 4.52 -4.24
CA GLU A 234 -2.00 5.64 -4.78
C GLU A 234 -2.83 6.52 -5.71
N GLN A 235 -3.67 5.92 -6.54
CA GLN A 235 -4.53 6.66 -7.47
C GLN A 235 -5.62 7.47 -6.78
N LEU A 236 -6.01 7.07 -5.56
CA LEU A 236 -7.13 7.64 -4.83
C LEU A 236 -6.68 8.56 -3.69
N VAL A 237 -5.42 8.47 -3.22
CA VAL A 237 -4.93 9.15 -2.01
C VAL A 237 -4.18 10.46 -2.30
N LEU A 238 -3.94 10.83 -3.57
CA LEU A 238 -3.12 12.00 -3.94
C LEU A 238 -3.67 13.37 -3.53
N ASP A 239 -4.89 13.46 -2.97
CA ASP A 239 -5.51 14.73 -2.55
C ASP A 239 -5.31 15.09 -1.06
N GLY A 240 -4.29 14.55 -0.38
CA GLY A 240 -3.88 15.04 0.95
C GLY A 240 -4.82 14.61 2.08
N THR A 241 -5.01 13.30 2.22
CA THR A 241 -6.06 12.69 3.03
C THR A 241 -5.90 12.83 4.55
N CYS A 242 -7.01 12.60 5.25
CA CYS A 242 -7.33 12.84 6.68
C CYS A 242 -6.34 12.35 7.75
N ASP A 243 -5.34 11.53 7.41
CA ASP A 243 -4.28 11.12 8.33
C ASP A 243 -2.95 11.61 7.77
N PRO A 244 -2.49 12.80 8.19
CA PRO A 244 -1.24 13.38 7.71
C PRO A 244 -0.04 12.47 7.95
N VAL A 245 -0.07 11.64 9.00
CA VAL A 245 1.03 10.72 9.31
C VAL A 245 1.07 9.59 8.29
N LEU A 246 -0.07 8.92 8.06
CA LEU A 246 -0.15 7.84 7.09
C LEU A 246 0.13 8.36 5.68
N PHE A 247 -0.42 9.52 5.31
CA PHE A 247 -0.17 10.17 4.04
C PHE A 247 1.31 10.50 3.84
N ASN A 248 1.99 11.06 4.85
CA ASN A 248 3.42 11.37 4.77
C ASN A 248 4.28 10.11 4.59
N ILE A 249 3.95 9.01 5.28
CA ILE A 249 4.66 7.73 5.10
C ILE A 249 4.40 7.19 3.69
N PHE A 250 3.14 7.20 3.25
CA PHE A 250 2.76 6.78 1.91
C PHE A 250 3.50 7.57 0.83
N GLN A 251 3.54 8.90 0.94
CA GLN A 251 4.29 9.77 0.02
C GLN A 251 5.78 9.48 0.04
N LYS A 252 6.40 9.24 1.20
CA LYS A 252 7.82 8.86 1.28
C LYS A 252 8.09 7.55 0.54
N VAL A 253 7.27 6.52 0.77
CA VAL A 253 7.37 5.24 0.06
C VAL A 253 7.18 5.45 -1.45
N HIS A 254 6.15 6.19 -1.84
CA HIS A 254 5.88 6.51 -3.24
C HIS A 254 7.06 7.22 -3.91
N ILE A 255 7.61 8.27 -3.29
CA ILE A 255 8.79 9.00 -3.77
C ILE A 255 9.99 8.05 -3.90
N ARG A 256 10.24 7.20 -2.90
CA ARG A 256 11.35 6.23 -2.97
C ARG A 256 11.19 5.23 -4.11
N LEU A 257 9.97 4.77 -4.38
CA LEU A 257 9.70 3.85 -5.48
C LEU A 257 9.73 4.55 -6.85
N PHE A 258 9.30 5.81 -6.93
CA PHE A 258 9.13 6.55 -8.19
C PHE A 258 10.34 7.44 -8.55
N ASP A 259 10.76 8.34 -7.66
CA ASP A 259 11.82 9.33 -7.94
C ASP A 259 13.22 8.73 -7.94
N ARG A 260 13.43 7.58 -7.28
CA ARG A 260 14.73 6.92 -7.21
C ARG A 260 14.89 5.80 -8.24
N TRP A 261 14.64 6.10 -9.51
CA TRP A 261 15.11 5.33 -10.68
C TRP A 261 14.21 4.19 -11.19
N GLY A 262 12.88 4.26 -11.06
CA GLY A 262 11.96 3.36 -11.77
C GLY A 262 12.19 1.85 -11.51
N ARG A 263 12.61 1.50 -10.29
CA ARG A 263 13.27 0.22 -9.98
C ARG A 263 13.12 -0.12 -8.48
N GLY A 264 12.82 -1.39 -8.18
CA GLY A 264 12.50 -1.96 -6.86
C GLY A 264 13.67 -2.15 -5.88
N LEU A 265 13.86 -3.36 -5.31
CA LEU A 265 15.12 -3.78 -4.65
C LEU A 265 15.97 -4.63 -5.60
N PRO A 266 17.30 -4.79 -5.45
CA PRO A 266 18.11 -5.62 -6.35
C PRO A 266 17.50 -7.02 -6.55
N TYR A 267 17.66 -7.62 -7.73
CA TYR A 267 17.19 -8.99 -7.96
C TYR A 267 17.85 -9.93 -6.93
N ASN A 268 17.04 -10.67 -6.16
CA ASN A 268 17.44 -11.48 -5.00
C ASN A 268 17.92 -10.69 -3.77
N TYR A 269 17.53 -9.43 -3.60
CA TYR A 269 17.66 -8.79 -2.30
C TYR A 269 16.84 -9.58 -1.29
N LEU A 270 17.56 -10.22 -0.38
CA LEU A 270 17.05 -10.67 0.90
C LEU A 270 17.51 -9.60 1.87
N MET A 271 16.64 -9.15 2.76
CA MET A 271 17.09 -8.31 3.86
C MET A 271 18.10 -9.14 4.66
N GLU A 272 19.41 -8.88 4.45
CA GLU A 272 20.44 -9.59 5.20
C GLU A 272 20.18 -9.31 6.68
N ARG A 273 20.26 -10.36 7.51
CA ARG A 273 20.39 -10.18 8.96
C ARG A 273 21.43 -9.09 9.17
N PRO A 274 21.22 -8.10 10.06
CA PRO A 274 22.25 -7.13 10.35
C PRO A 274 23.53 -7.92 10.62
N ARG A 275 24.53 -7.77 9.73
CA ARG A 275 25.87 -8.30 10.01
C ARG A 275 26.17 -7.68 11.35
N SER A 276 26.29 -8.51 12.38
CA SER A 276 26.58 -7.99 13.70
C SER A 276 27.93 -7.30 13.57
N ILE A 277 27.91 -5.97 13.42
CA ILE A 277 29.06 -5.13 13.67
C ILE A 277 29.15 -5.15 15.20
N PHE A 278 29.50 -6.30 15.76
CA PHE A 278 30.23 -6.34 17.02
C PHE A 278 31.57 -5.72 16.66
N ILE A 279 31.63 -4.39 16.72
CA ILE A 279 32.87 -3.75 17.15
C ILE A 279 33.10 -4.34 18.53
N LYS A 280 34.09 -5.23 18.63
CA LYS A 280 34.56 -5.66 19.93
C LYS A 280 34.92 -4.37 20.69
N PRO A 281 34.50 -4.21 21.96
CA PRO A 281 34.84 -3.04 22.76
C PRO A 281 36.36 -2.77 22.86
N GLU A 282 37.17 -3.76 22.46
CA GLU A 282 38.61 -3.74 22.42
C GLU A 282 39.21 -2.87 21.29
N ASP A 283 38.44 -2.57 20.24
CA ASP A 283 38.92 -1.79 19.09
C ASP A 283 38.74 -0.26 19.26
N GLU A 284 37.87 0.20 20.18
CA GLU A 284 37.75 1.65 20.52
C GLU A 284 38.89 2.15 21.42
N LEU A 285 39.59 1.27 22.15
CA LEU A 285 40.71 1.69 23.01
C LEU A 285 42.02 1.94 22.24
N ARG A 286 42.11 1.54 20.96
CA ARG A 286 43.32 1.76 20.13
C ARG A 286 43.25 3.00 19.25
N SER A 287 42.10 3.66 19.12
CA SER A 287 41.93 4.83 18.26
C SER A 287 42.06 6.19 18.98
N LEU A 288 42.42 6.19 20.27
CA LEU A 288 42.69 7.41 21.05
C LEU A 288 44.19 7.69 21.18
N ASP A 289 44.93 7.65 20.08
CA ASP A 289 46.21 8.36 19.97
C ASP A 289 45.92 9.79 19.51
N ILE A 290 45.98 10.73 20.46
CA ILE A 290 45.75 12.17 20.26
C ILE A 290 47.02 12.80 19.66
N PRO A 291 46.99 13.38 18.45
CA PRO A 291 48.03 14.31 18.03
C PRO A 291 47.69 15.72 18.54
N ASN A 292 48.57 16.18 19.41
CA ASN A 292 48.69 17.53 19.91
C ASN A 292 48.96 18.54 18.78
N MET A 293 48.13 19.56 18.56
CA MET A 293 48.44 20.72 17.70
C MET A 293 47.49 21.91 17.94
N GLY A 294 48.08 23.03 18.41
CA GLY A 294 47.95 24.34 17.74
C GLY A 294 46.69 25.20 17.90
N LYS A 295 46.88 26.44 18.36
CA LYS A 295 45.89 27.52 18.53
C LYS A 295 45.14 27.96 17.24
N PRO A 296 43.97 28.62 17.35
CA PRO A 296 43.13 29.00 16.21
C PRO A 296 43.45 30.39 15.64
N SER A 297 43.12 30.57 14.35
CA SER A 297 42.98 31.88 13.67
C SER A 297 41.67 31.89 12.85
N PRO A 298 40.93 33.02 12.72
CA PRO A 298 39.59 33.07 12.14
C PRO A 298 39.53 33.58 10.68
N THR A 299 38.34 33.43 10.07
CA THR A 299 37.82 33.92 8.76
C THR A 299 38.06 33.00 7.54
N ALA A 300 37.14 32.73 6.60
CA ALA A 300 35.83 33.29 6.27
C ALA A 300 34.94 32.26 5.52
N ARG A 301 33.62 32.51 5.57
CA ARG A 301 32.51 31.82 4.87
C ARG A 301 32.62 31.84 3.34
N ALA A 302 32.19 30.75 2.71
CA ALA A 302 31.48 30.79 1.43
C ALA A 302 30.38 29.72 1.41
N ALA A 303 29.11 30.17 1.37
CA ALA A 303 27.94 29.32 1.21
C ALA A 303 27.70 29.08 -0.29
N ARG A 304 27.56 27.82 -0.70
CA ARG A 304 26.93 27.45 -1.98
C ARG A 304 25.50 27.00 -1.70
N ALA A 305 24.54 27.83 -2.08
CA ALA A 305 23.14 27.47 -2.17
C ALA A 305 22.95 26.51 -3.36
N CYS A 306 22.43 25.31 -3.10
CA CYS A 306 21.88 24.46 -4.15
C CYS A 306 20.43 24.90 -4.39
N ALA A 307 20.16 25.44 -5.57
CA ALA A 307 18.80 25.75 -6.01
C ALA A 307 18.07 24.43 -6.33
N LEU A 308 16.89 24.24 -5.76
CA LEU A 308 15.95 23.19 -6.17
C LEU A 308 15.32 23.61 -7.51
N PRO A 309 15.08 22.67 -8.45
CA PRO A 309 14.41 22.96 -9.71
C PRO A 309 12.97 23.42 -9.47
N SER A 310 12.50 24.29 -10.34
CA SER A 310 11.15 24.85 -10.25
C SER A 310 10.10 23.80 -10.65
N LEU A 311 8.89 23.92 -10.11
CA LEU A 311 7.78 23.00 -10.39
C LEU A 311 7.46 22.91 -11.91
N SER A 312 7.71 23.98 -12.67
CA SER A 312 7.55 23.98 -14.13
C SER A 312 8.54 23.08 -14.84
N ASP A 313 9.76 22.93 -14.31
CA ASP A 313 10.79 22.06 -14.91
C ASP A 313 10.42 20.59 -14.74
N ILE A 314 9.81 20.25 -13.60
CA ILE A 314 9.32 18.89 -13.29
C ILE A 314 8.11 18.53 -14.18
N ILE A 315 7.15 19.45 -14.35
CA ILE A 315 5.95 19.22 -15.18
C ILE A 315 6.32 19.06 -16.67
N THR A 316 7.31 19.82 -17.15
CA THR A 316 7.78 19.75 -18.54
C THR A 316 8.54 18.44 -18.82
N GLY A 317 9.30 17.95 -17.83
CA GLY A 317 9.98 16.65 -17.91
C GLY A 317 9.02 15.46 -18.01
N ILE A 318 7.97 15.44 -17.18
CA ILE A 318 6.96 14.36 -17.20
C ILE A 318 6.18 14.35 -18.53
N SER A 319 5.80 15.53 -19.04
CA SER A 319 5.08 15.64 -20.32
C SER A 319 5.90 15.13 -21.51
N SER A 320 7.22 15.37 -21.49
CA SER A 320 8.14 14.92 -22.55
C SER A 320 8.33 13.40 -22.55
N LEU A 321 8.36 12.78 -21.37
CA LEU A 321 8.52 11.34 -21.20
C LEU A 321 7.26 10.56 -21.64
N VAL A 322 6.08 11.07 -21.30
CA VAL A 322 4.79 10.51 -21.76
C VAL A 322 4.67 10.63 -23.28
N LEU A 323 5.04 11.78 -23.86
CA LEU A 323 5.02 11.97 -25.31
C LEU A 323 5.99 11.03 -26.03
N ALA A 324 7.21 10.84 -25.50
CA ALA A 324 8.19 9.91 -26.05
C ALA A 324 7.69 8.45 -26.02
N LEU A 325 7.01 8.05 -24.94
CA LEU A 325 6.44 6.71 -24.80
C LEU A 325 5.29 6.48 -25.80
N VAL A 326 4.43 7.49 -25.99
CA VAL A 326 3.34 7.45 -26.98
C VAL A 326 3.89 7.36 -28.40
N ILE A 327 4.90 8.17 -28.73
CA ILE A 327 5.57 8.11 -30.04
C ILE A 327 6.20 6.74 -30.27
N TYR A 328 6.90 6.19 -29.28
CA TYR A 328 7.52 4.87 -29.38
C TYR A 328 6.50 3.75 -29.63
N LEU A 329 5.37 3.77 -28.92
CA LEU A 329 4.31 2.78 -29.09
C LEU A 329 3.60 2.92 -30.46
N CYS A 330 3.39 4.15 -30.93
CA CYS A 330 2.86 4.41 -32.27
C CYS A 330 3.82 3.94 -33.38
N CYS A 331 5.11 4.22 -33.27
CA CYS A 331 6.12 3.77 -34.23
C CYS A 331 6.24 2.24 -34.27
N ARG A 332 6.10 1.57 -33.13
CA ARG A 332 6.14 0.10 -33.07
C ARG A 332 4.92 -0.55 -33.72
N SER A 333 3.74 0.09 -33.63
CA SER A 333 2.51 -0.37 -34.30
C SER A 333 2.58 -0.21 -35.83
N CYS A 334 3.25 0.84 -36.32
CA CYS A 334 3.41 1.06 -37.77
C CYS A 334 4.41 0.10 -38.45
N ASN A 335 5.36 -0.48 -37.71
CA ASN A 335 6.36 -1.42 -38.24
C ASN A 335 5.91 -2.90 -38.26
N SER A 336 4.64 -3.19 -37.93
CA SER A 336 4.07 -4.54 -37.90
C SER A 336 3.14 -4.85 -39.09
N LYS A 337 3.30 -4.14 -40.23
CA LYS A 337 2.59 -4.42 -41.48
C LYS A 337 3.53 -4.88 -42.57
#